data_AF-A0A838RAY2-F1
#
_entry.id   AF-A0A838RAY2-F1
#
_cell.length_a   1.000
_cell.length_b   1.000
_cell.length_c   1.000
_cell.angle_alpha   90.00
_cell.angle_beta   90.00
_cell.angle_gamma   90.00
#
_symmetry.space_group_name_H-M   'P 1'
#
loop_
_entity.id
_entity.type
_entity.pdbx_description
1 polymer ?
#
loop_
_entity_poly.entity_id
_entity_poly.type
_entity_poly.pdbx_seq_one_letter_code
_entity_poly.pdbx_strand_id
1 'polypeptide(L)'
;MAGLLSRERIIARPGFNRWLVPPAALAIHLSIGMAYGFSVFWLPLSRAVGITEPVPCPESMAFFEHMVATSCDWKISTLGWMYT
;
A
#
# COMPACT_ATOMS: atom_id res chain seq x y z
N MET A 1 28.66 -23.08 8.95
CA MET A 1 28.21 -21.74 8.49
C MET A 1 26.82 -21.50 9.02
N ALA A 2 26.53 -20.36 9.65
CA ALA A 2 25.19 -20.07 10.13
C ALA A 2 24.24 -19.85 8.93
N GLY A 3 23.06 -20.48 8.95
CA GLY A 3 22.07 -20.40 7.87
C GLY A 3 21.48 -19.00 7.70
N LEU A 4 20.75 -18.76 6.59
CA LEU A 4 20.20 -17.44 6.26
C LEU A 4 19.30 -16.85 7.37
N LEU A 5 18.54 -17.70 8.06
CA LEU A 5 17.59 -17.32 9.11
C LEU A 5 18.15 -17.53 10.53
N SER A 6 19.48 -17.59 10.69
CA SER A 6 20.09 -17.82 12.00
C SER A 6 20.00 -16.59 12.92
N ARG A 7 19.94 -16.82 14.23
CA ARG A 7 19.85 -15.76 15.25
C ARG A 7 21.05 -14.81 15.19
N GLU A 8 22.22 -15.31 14.83
CA GLU A 8 23.45 -14.50 14.75
C GLU A 8 23.34 -13.41 13.67
N ARG A 9 22.48 -13.59 12.66
CA ARG A 9 22.24 -12.61 11.59
C ARG A 9 21.27 -11.49 11.96
N ILE A 10 20.50 -11.62 13.04
CA ILE A 10 19.59 -10.56 13.51
C ILE A 10 20.25 -9.64 14.56
N ILE A 11 21.43 -9.99 15.06
CA ILE A 11 22.18 -9.18 16.03
C ILE A 11 22.99 -8.11 15.29
N ALA A 12 22.79 -6.84 15.66
CA ALA A 12 23.55 -5.73 15.11
C ALA A 12 25.06 -5.88 15.44
N ARG A 13 25.91 -5.82 14.41
CA ARG A 13 27.36 -5.92 14.55
C ARG A 13 27.95 -4.64 15.18
N PRO A 14 29.16 -4.70 15.76
CA PRO A 14 29.90 -3.50 16.15
C PRO A 14 30.00 -2.51 14.99
N GLY A 15 29.76 -1.23 15.26
CA GLY A 15 29.73 -0.17 14.24
C GLY A 15 28.38 0.05 13.55
N PHE A 16 27.32 -0.68 13.91
CA PHE A 16 25.98 -0.44 13.37
C PHE A 16 25.43 0.95 13.76
N ASN A 17 25.02 1.73 12.75
CA ASN A 17 24.38 3.03 12.96
C ASN A 17 22.92 2.87 13.39
N ARG A 18 22.62 3.19 14.65
CA ARG A 18 21.27 3.09 15.23
C ARG A 18 20.25 4.03 14.57
N TRP A 19 20.69 5.09 13.89
CA TRP A 19 19.82 5.99 13.14
C TRP A 19 19.20 5.36 11.88
N LEU A 20 19.60 4.13 11.52
CA LEU A 20 18.91 3.35 10.48
C LEU A 20 17.62 2.69 10.99
N VAL A 21 17.43 2.59 12.31
CA VAL A 21 16.23 1.97 12.90
C VAL A 21 14.97 2.79 12.64
N PRO A 22 14.93 4.13 12.83
CA PRO A 22 13.72 4.91 12.57
C PRO A 22 13.24 4.85 11.10
N PRO A 23 14.09 4.99 10.07
CA PRO A 23 13.66 4.80 8.68
C PRO A 23 13.13 3.39 8.40
N ALA A 24 13.78 2.36 8.95
CA ALA A 24 13.32 0.98 8.81
C ALA A 24 11.95 0.77 9.48
N ALA A 25 11.76 1.30 10.69
CA ALA A 25 10.49 1.26 11.39
C ALA A 25 9.41 2.00 10.58
N LEU A 26 9.69 3.20 10.09
CA LEU A 26 8.75 3.97 9.28
C LEU A 26 8.31 3.19 8.04
N ALA A 27 9.25 2.61 7.29
CA ALA A 27 8.94 1.81 6.10
C ALA A 27 8.00 0.64 6.42
N ILE A 28 8.27 -0.10 7.51
CA ILE A 28 7.42 -1.21 7.95
C ILE A 28 6.02 -0.72 8.34
N HIS A 29 5.94 0.33 9.17
CA HIS A 29 4.67 0.82 9.68
C HIS A 29 3.80 1.46 8.59
N LEU A 30 4.39 2.15 7.62
CA LEU A 30 3.66 2.73 6.49
C LEU A 30 3.04 1.65 5.62
N SER A 31 3.79 0.60 5.24
CA SER A 31 3.24 -0.50 4.44
C SER A 31 2.12 -1.24 5.17
N ILE A 32 2.31 -1.54 6.46
CA ILE A 32 1.28 -2.22 7.27
C ILE A 32 0.04 -1.33 7.42
N GLY A 33 0.24 -0.03 7.68
CA GLY A 33 -0.84 0.94 7.82
C GLY A 33 -1.69 1.05 6.56
N MET A 34 -1.05 1.07 5.37
CA MET A 34 -1.74 1.08 4.09
C MET A 34 -2.59 -0.16 3.88
N ALA A 35 -2.05 -1.36 4.15
CA ALA A 35 -2.79 -2.61 4.01
C ALA A 35 -4.00 -2.70 4.96
N TYR A 36 -3.82 -2.31 6.23
CA TYR A 36 -4.92 -2.26 7.19
C TYR A 36 -5.98 -1.23 6.80
N GLY A 37 -5.57 -0.03 6.41
CA GLY A 37 -6.47 1.02 5.94
C GLY A 37 -7.28 0.55 4.75
N PHE A 38 -6.64 -0.07 3.75
CA PHE A 38 -7.33 -0.65 2.61
C PHE A 38 -8.35 -1.73 3.02
N SER A 39 -8.00 -2.64 3.94
CA SER A 39 -8.91 -3.71 4.38
C SER A 39 -10.22 -3.21 5.02
N VAL A 40 -10.19 -2.03 5.65
CA VAL A 40 -11.36 -1.38 6.27
C VAL A 40 -12.09 -0.50 5.27
N PHE A 41 -11.36 0.22 4.42
CA PHE A 41 -11.91 1.28 3.59
C PHE A 41 -12.11 0.91 2.11
N TRP A 42 -11.83 -0.32 1.67
CA TRP A 42 -11.99 -0.69 0.25
C TRP A 42 -13.43 -0.49 -0.28
N LEU A 43 -14.45 -0.84 0.51
CA LEU A 43 -15.87 -0.67 0.17
C LEU A 43 -16.30 0.80 0.05
N PRO A 44 -15.95 1.69 0.99
CA PRO A 44 -16.23 3.11 0.82
C PRO A 44 -15.35 3.75 -0.26
N LEU A 45 -14.10 3.30 -0.47
CA LEU A 45 -13.22 3.82 -1.53
C LEU A 45 -13.72 3.48 -2.94
N SER A 46 -14.37 2.34 -3.14
CA SER A 46 -14.92 1.95 -4.46
C SER A 46 -16.17 2.74 -4.88
N ARG A 47 -16.61 3.71 -4.07
CA ARG A 47 -17.76 4.58 -4.31
C ARG A 47 -17.54 5.97 -3.69
N ALA A 48 -16.30 6.39 -3.55
CA ALA A 48 -15.95 7.67 -2.91
C ALA A 48 -16.48 8.89 -3.69
N VAL A 49 -16.61 8.78 -5.02
CA VAL A 49 -17.16 9.84 -5.88
C VAL A 49 -18.69 9.81 -5.87
N GLY A 50 -19.27 8.63 -6.08
CA GLY A 50 -20.73 8.51 -6.20
C GLY A 50 -21.50 8.35 -4.90
N ILE A 51 -20.82 8.06 -3.78
CA ILE A 51 -21.32 7.91 -2.39
C ILE A 51 -22.39 6.84 -2.20
N THR A 52 -23.55 7.01 -2.85
CA THR A 52 -24.66 6.05 -2.86
C THR A 52 -24.41 4.92 -3.85
N GLU A 53 -23.96 5.23 -5.07
CA GLU A 53 -23.69 4.27 -6.14
C GLU A 53 -22.38 4.67 -6.87
N PRO A 54 -21.49 3.73 -7.23
CA PRO A 54 -20.22 4.06 -7.88
C PRO A 54 -20.40 4.79 -9.22
N VAL A 55 -19.61 5.85 -9.45
CA VAL A 55 -19.55 6.52 -10.75
C VAL A 55 -18.64 5.73 -11.70
N PRO A 56 -19.15 5.19 -12.81
CA PRO A 56 -18.33 4.41 -13.73
C PRO A 56 -17.31 5.28 -14.46
N CYS A 57 -16.08 4.80 -14.58
CA CYS A 57 -15.07 5.41 -15.44
C CYS A 57 -15.35 5.13 -16.94
N PRO A 58 -14.95 6.03 -17.86
CA PRO A 58 -15.12 5.82 -19.30
C PRO A 58 -14.40 4.56 -19.80
N GLU A 59 -15.04 3.78 -20.67
CA GLU A 59 -14.45 2.54 -21.21
C GLU A 59 -13.21 2.78 -22.08
N SER A 60 -13.06 3.98 -22.63
CA SER A 60 -11.90 4.38 -23.45
C SER A 60 -10.68 4.82 -22.63
N MET A 61 -10.80 4.92 -21.31
CA MET A 61 -9.73 5.40 -20.44
C MET A 61 -8.56 4.41 -20.41
N ALA A 62 -7.35 4.91 -20.63
CA ALA A 62 -6.17 4.05 -20.62
C ALA A 62 -5.81 3.62 -19.17
N PHE A 63 -5.07 2.52 -19.03
CA PHE A 63 -4.68 2.01 -17.70
C PHE A 63 -3.95 3.04 -16.83
N PHE A 64 -3.03 3.81 -17.42
CA PHE A 64 -2.28 4.83 -16.67
C PHE A 64 -3.14 6.03 -16.27
N GLU A 65 -4.14 6.39 -17.09
CA GLU A 65 -5.11 7.42 -16.75
C GLU A 65 -6.00 6.96 -15.60
N HIS A 66 -6.39 5.68 -15.60
CA HIS A 66 -7.11 5.08 -14.50
C HIS A 66 -6.37 5.23 -13.18
N MET A 67 -5.05 4.98 -13.08
CA MET A 67 -4.33 5.07 -11.80
C MET A 67 -4.34 6.45 -11.13
N VAL A 68 -4.65 7.52 -11.88
CA VAL A 68 -4.67 8.90 -11.40
C VAL A 68 -6.04 9.57 -11.55
N ALA A 69 -7.07 8.79 -11.90
CA ALA A 69 -8.42 9.31 -12.14
C ALA A 69 -9.05 9.87 -10.86
N THR A 70 -9.63 11.07 -10.91
CA THR A 70 -10.29 11.68 -9.75
C THR A 70 -11.79 11.91 -9.96
N SER A 71 -12.29 11.66 -11.17
CA SER A 71 -13.65 11.98 -11.59
C SER A 71 -14.60 10.78 -11.64
N CYS A 72 -14.10 9.58 -11.33
CA CYS A 72 -14.88 8.35 -11.34
C CYS A 72 -14.36 7.40 -10.26
N ASP A 73 -15.17 6.42 -9.89
CA ASP A 73 -14.85 5.45 -8.86
C ASP A 73 -14.02 4.30 -9.41
N TRP A 74 -12.95 3.95 -8.70
CA TRP A 74 -12.12 2.81 -9.04
C TRP A 74 -12.82 1.48 -8.78
N LYS A 75 -12.57 0.52 -9.67
CA LYS A 75 -12.89 -0.88 -9.42
C LYS A 75 -12.04 -1.41 -8.27
N ILE A 76 -12.61 -2.32 -7.48
CA ILE A 76 -11.93 -2.94 -6.33
C ILE A 76 -10.61 -3.62 -6.73
N SER A 77 -10.59 -4.25 -7.91
CA SER A 77 -9.36 -4.84 -8.46
C SER A 77 -8.27 -3.79 -8.70
N THR A 78 -8.62 -2.61 -9.20
CA THR A 78 -7.69 -1.49 -9.40
C THR A 78 -7.26 -0.87 -8.08
N LEU A 79 -8.16 -0.76 -7.10
CA LEU A 79 -7.81 -0.29 -5.75
C LEU A 79 -6.76 -1.21 -5.10
N GLY A 80 -6.86 -2.53 -5.29
CA GLY A 80 -5.82 -3.45 -4.83
C GLY A 80 -4.43 -3.06 -5.31
N TRP A 81 -4.28 -2.75 -6.60
CA TRP A 81 -3.01 -2.31 -7.19
C TRP A 81 -2.53 -0.93 -6.73
N MET A 82 -3.43 -0.05 -6.29
CA MET A 82 -3.06 1.29 -5.81
C MET A 82 -2.56 1.28 -4.35
N TYR A 83 -3.02 0.31 -3.55
CA TYR A 83 -2.73 0.24 -2.12
C TYR A 83 -1.66 -0.82 -1.75
N THR A 84 -1.09 -1.53 -2.74
CA THR A 84 0.03 -2.49 -2.58
C THR A 84 1.22 -2.11 -3.44
#